data_AF-A0AAP0X6I0-F1
#
_entry.id   AF-A0AAP0X6I0-F1
#
_cell.length_a   1.000
_cell.length_b   1.000
_cell.length_c   1.000
_cell.angle_alpha   90.00
_cell.angle_beta   90.00
_cell.angle_gamma   90.00
#
_symmetry.space_group_name_H-M   'P 1'
#
loop_
_entity.id
_entity.type
_entity.pdbx_description
1 polymer ?
#
loop_
_entity_poly.entity_id
_entity_poly.type
_entity_poly.pdbx_seq_one_letter_code
_entity_poly.pdbx_strand_id
1 'polypeptide(L)'
;MTPSGSKHSPIIHDPYLAASGGQGGAILVDHLEIANIDVILNFNSSGEAIALMAEFKLSLNAYLKELVVSPVRSLADVIAFNEKFSDLEMNKEFGQGIFLAAEATNGIGDIEKEALLSLAALSRDGFEKVMRENRLDALVTPGSDVSPVLAIGGYPGISVPAGYDSKGVPFGICFGGLRVQTQH
;
A
#
# COMPACT_ATOMS: atom_id res chain seq x y z
N MET A 1 -9.27 24.26 31.20
CA MET A 1 -8.35 23.26 30.64
C MET A 1 -9.06 22.58 29.48
N THR A 2 -8.77 23.02 28.27
CA THR A 2 -9.26 22.42 27.03
C THR A 2 -8.08 21.72 26.36
N PRO A 3 -8.17 20.45 25.96
CA PRO A 3 -7.10 19.81 25.22
C PRO A 3 -7.19 20.26 23.76
N SER A 4 -6.17 21.00 23.33
CA SER A 4 -5.87 21.33 21.95
C SER A 4 -5.39 20.07 21.23
N GLY A 5 -6.29 19.38 20.50
CA GLY A 5 -5.92 18.32 19.57
C GLY A 5 -5.39 18.94 18.27
N SER A 6 -4.09 18.82 18.02
CA SER A 6 -3.50 19.15 16.73
C SER A 6 -4.01 18.16 15.68
N LYS A 7 -4.79 18.66 14.71
CA LYS A 7 -5.09 17.92 13.49
C LYS A 7 -3.80 17.79 12.70
N HIS A 8 -3.29 16.57 12.55
CA HIS A 8 -2.28 16.27 11.54
C HIS A 8 -2.98 16.34 10.17
N SER A 9 -2.81 17.45 9.44
CA SER A 9 -3.07 17.50 8.00
C SER A 9 -1.91 16.81 7.29
N PRO A 10 -2.13 15.73 6.52
CA PRO A 10 -1.12 15.21 5.62
C PRO A 10 -1.15 16.07 4.34
N ILE A 11 -0.77 17.33 4.46
CA ILE A 11 -0.49 18.18 3.30
C ILE A 11 0.90 18.73 3.53
N ILE A 12 1.87 18.01 2.97
CA ILE A 12 3.29 18.32 3.09
C ILE A 12 3.54 19.60 2.30
N HIS A 13 3.77 20.69 3.02
CA HIS A 13 4.41 21.88 2.49
C HIS A 13 5.90 21.53 2.28
N ASP A 14 6.22 20.84 1.18
CA ASP A 14 7.61 20.49 0.86
C ASP A 14 8.23 21.58 -0.04
N PRO A 15 9.27 22.31 0.40
CA PRO A 15 10.00 23.24 -0.46
C PRO A 15 10.61 22.58 -1.71
N TYR A 16 10.80 21.26 -1.73
CA TYR A 16 11.32 20.54 -2.90
C TYR A 16 10.27 20.37 -4.01
N LEU A 17 8.97 20.35 -3.69
CA LEU A 17 7.90 20.35 -4.71
C LEU A 17 7.70 21.74 -5.34
N ALA A 18 7.97 22.81 -4.58
CA ALA A 18 7.91 24.18 -5.10
C ALA A 18 8.94 24.44 -6.21
N ALA A 19 10.07 23.72 -6.22
CA ALA A 19 11.10 23.84 -7.26
C ALA A 19 10.67 23.25 -8.62
N SER A 20 9.74 22.28 -8.63
CA SER A 20 9.24 21.63 -9.85
C SER A 20 8.28 22.48 -10.68
N GLY A 21 7.57 23.44 -10.07
CA GLY A 21 6.56 24.25 -10.76
C GLY A 21 7.10 25.33 -11.71
N GLY A 22 8.41 25.61 -11.69
CA GLY A 22 8.98 26.76 -12.40
C GLY A 22 9.59 26.47 -13.78
N GLN A 23 9.94 25.22 -14.11
CA GLN A 23 10.76 24.93 -15.30
C GLN A 23 10.18 23.88 -16.27
N GLY A 24 9.27 23.01 -15.81
CA GLY A 24 8.74 21.91 -16.63
C GLY A 24 7.41 22.17 -17.34
N GLY A 25 6.79 23.35 -17.14
CA GLY A 25 5.47 23.68 -17.71
C GLY A 25 4.27 22.99 -17.04
N ALA A 26 4.49 22.21 -15.97
CA ALA A 26 3.43 21.60 -15.18
C ALA A 26 2.80 22.63 -14.22
N ILE A 27 1.48 22.54 -14.02
CA ILE A 27 0.75 23.32 -13.02
C ILE A 27 0.69 22.49 -11.74
N LEU A 28 1.30 22.99 -10.67
CA LEU A 28 1.19 22.38 -9.35
C LEU A 28 -0.09 22.89 -8.67
N VAL A 29 -0.95 21.95 -8.26
CA VAL A 29 -2.11 22.23 -7.42
C VAL A 29 -1.82 21.66 -6.04
N ASP A 30 -1.82 22.54 -5.03
CA ASP A 30 -1.59 22.19 -3.63
C ASP A 30 -2.91 22.16 -2.84
N HIS A 31 -2.81 21.83 -1.55
CA HIS A 31 -3.93 21.83 -0.60
C HIS A 31 -5.11 20.91 -0.98
N LEU A 32 -4.83 19.83 -1.72
CA LEU A 32 -5.80 18.79 -2.00
C LEU A 32 -5.90 17.80 -0.83
N GLU A 33 -7.12 17.37 -0.52
CA GLU A 33 -7.39 16.37 0.51
C GLU A 33 -7.95 15.09 -0.09
N ILE A 34 -7.32 13.95 0.19
CA ILE A 34 -7.87 12.64 -0.10
C ILE A 34 -8.81 12.24 1.04
N ALA A 35 -10.08 12.03 0.73
CA ALA A 35 -11.06 11.59 1.72
C ALA A 35 -10.64 10.25 2.35
N ASN A 36 -10.80 10.13 3.67
CA ASN A 36 -10.46 8.93 4.45
C ASN A 36 -8.98 8.51 4.36
N ILE A 37 -8.06 9.45 4.12
CA ILE A 37 -6.63 9.15 3.97
C ILE A 37 -6.06 8.38 5.17
N ASP A 38 -6.43 8.71 6.40
CA ASP A 38 -5.96 7.99 7.60
C ASP A 38 -6.43 6.53 7.64
N VAL A 39 -7.60 6.24 7.06
CA VAL A 39 -8.12 4.87 6.94
C VAL A 39 -7.38 4.13 5.84
N ILE A 40 -7.16 4.77 4.69
CA ILE A 40 -6.42 4.21 3.55
C ILE A 40 -5.00 3.82 3.95
N LEU A 41 -4.31 4.68 4.72
CA LEU A 41 -2.93 4.45 5.15
C LEU A 41 -2.83 3.42 6.29
N ASN A 42 -3.95 2.99 6.88
CA ASN A 42 -3.96 2.02 7.97
C ASN A 42 -4.38 0.64 7.46
N PHE A 43 -3.40 -0.25 7.34
CA PHE A 43 -3.55 -1.64 6.88
C PHE A 43 -4.70 -2.41 7.54
N ASN A 44 -4.98 -2.18 8.84
CA ASN A 44 -6.07 -2.86 9.54
C ASN A 44 -7.41 -2.17 9.30
N SER A 45 -7.44 -0.83 9.33
CA SER A 45 -8.69 -0.07 9.22
C SER A 45 -9.23 -0.01 7.79
N SER A 46 -8.37 -0.11 6.77
CA SER A 46 -8.78 -0.15 5.36
C SER A 46 -9.52 -1.44 4.97
N GLY A 47 -9.36 -2.51 5.76
CA GLY A 47 -9.77 -3.86 5.40
C GLY A 47 -8.69 -4.64 4.62
N GLU A 48 -7.54 -4.02 4.32
CA GLU A 48 -6.46 -4.65 3.58
C GLU A 48 -5.90 -5.87 4.32
N ALA A 49 -5.73 -5.79 5.64
CA ALA A 49 -5.30 -6.93 6.44
C ALA A 49 -6.21 -8.15 6.29
N ILE A 50 -7.53 -7.94 6.31
CA ILE A 50 -8.52 -9.02 6.21
C ILE A 50 -8.42 -9.68 4.83
N ALA A 51 -8.46 -8.88 3.77
CA ALA A 51 -8.37 -9.37 2.40
C ALA A 51 -7.04 -10.08 2.15
N LEU A 52 -5.92 -9.44 2.52
CA LEU A 52 -4.57 -9.94 2.24
C LEU A 52 -4.28 -11.26 2.97
N MET A 53 -4.69 -11.44 4.22
CA MET A 53 -4.45 -12.71 4.94
C MET A 53 -5.14 -13.89 4.25
N ALA A 54 -6.39 -13.70 3.81
CA ALA A 54 -7.15 -14.75 3.15
C ALA A 54 -6.63 -15.03 1.74
N GLU A 55 -6.36 -13.99 0.95
CA GLU A 55 -5.81 -14.11 -0.39
C GLU A 55 -4.39 -14.70 -0.40
N PHE A 56 -3.55 -14.34 0.59
CA PHE A 56 -2.19 -14.87 0.71
C PHE A 56 -2.18 -16.39 0.91
N LYS A 57 -2.97 -16.92 1.86
CA LYS A 57 -3.08 -18.38 2.07
C LYS A 57 -3.53 -19.09 0.80
N LEU A 58 -4.59 -18.59 0.16
CA LEU A 58 -5.15 -19.20 -1.05
C LEU A 58 -4.13 -19.20 -2.21
N SER A 59 -3.54 -18.03 -2.48
CA SER A 59 -2.63 -17.82 -3.61
C SER A 59 -1.32 -18.58 -3.42
N LEU A 60 -0.72 -18.53 -2.22
CA LEU A 60 0.51 -19.25 -1.94
C LEU A 60 0.30 -20.77 -2.03
N ASN A 61 -0.81 -21.28 -1.50
CA ASN A 61 -1.14 -22.71 -1.60
C ASN A 61 -1.34 -23.15 -3.06
N ALA A 62 -1.99 -22.33 -3.88
CA ALA A 62 -2.15 -22.62 -5.32
C ALA A 62 -0.77 -22.66 -6.00
N TYR A 63 0.05 -21.64 -5.79
CA TYR A 63 1.40 -21.55 -6.36
C TYR A 63 2.30 -22.73 -5.96
N LEU A 64 2.36 -23.07 -4.66
CA LEU A 64 3.22 -24.16 -4.16
C LEU A 64 2.82 -25.54 -4.68
N LYS A 65 1.53 -25.75 -4.98
CA LYS A 65 1.05 -27.00 -5.58
C LYS A 65 1.53 -27.19 -7.01
N GLU A 66 1.74 -26.10 -7.76
CA GLU A 66 2.17 -26.14 -9.15
C GLU A 66 3.68 -26.34 -9.32
N LEU A 67 4.48 -26.15 -8.27
CA LEU A 67 5.93 -26.33 -8.32
C LEU A 67 6.31 -27.78 -8.68
N VAL A 68 7.17 -27.96 -9.68
CA VAL A 68 7.63 -29.31 -10.07
C VAL A 68 8.42 -29.96 -8.93
N VAL A 69 9.34 -29.21 -8.32
CA VAL A 69 10.18 -29.66 -7.21
C VAL A 69 10.05 -28.66 -6.07
N SER A 70 9.52 -29.12 -4.94
CA SER A 70 9.42 -28.33 -3.72
C SER A 70 9.30 -29.24 -2.50
N PRO A 71 9.98 -28.93 -1.38
CA PRO A 71 9.82 -29.65 -0.11
C PRO A 71 8.51 -29.27 0.62
N VAL A 72 7.81 -28.22 0.19
CA VAL A 72 6.57 -27.71 0.79
C VAL A 72 5.47 -27.57 -0.27
N ARG A 73 4.21 -27.82 0.12
CA ARG A 73 3.04 -27.80 -0.78
C ARG A 73 1.92 -26.88 -0.29
N SER A 74 2.12 -26.23 0.84
CA SER A 74 1.16 -25.34 1.47
C SER A 74 1.83 -24.37 2.45
N LEU A 75 1.11 -23.33 2.88
CA LEU A 75 1.49 -22.43 3.95
C LEU A 75 1.70 -23.17 5.26
N ALA A 76 0.86 -24.18 5.56
CA ALA A 76 1.06 -25.05 6.72
C ALA A 76 2.42 -25.79 6.67
N ASP A 77 2.83 -26.27 5.49
CA ASP A 77 4.15 -26.90 5.33
C ASP A 77 5.28 -25.88 5.51
N VAL A 78 5.11 -24.63 5.04
CA VAL A 78 6.08 -23.55 5.26
C VAL A 78 6.22 -23.24 6.75
N ILE A 79 5.11 -23.14 7.49
CA ILE A 79 5.13 -22.92 8.95
C ILE A 79 5.88 -24.04 9.65
N ALA A 80 5.57 -25.29 9.32
CA ALA A 80 6.24 -26.47 9.90
C ALA A 80 7.73 -26.53 9.52
N PHE A 81 8.09 -26.13 8.31
CA PHE A 81 9.48 -26.00 7.88
C PHE A 81 10.22 -24.96 8.73
N ASN A 82 9.65 -23.77 8.90
CA ASN A 82 10.22 -22.70 9.72
C ASN A 82 10.36 -23.09 11.20
N GLU A 83 9.46 -23.92 11.72
CA GLU A 83 9.59 -24.47 13.08
C GLU A 83 10.73 -25.48 13.17
N LYS A 84 10.82 -26.39 12.19
CA LYS A 84 11.88 -27.41 12.14
C LYS A 84 13.28 -26.80 11.97
N PHE A 85 13.39 -25.72 11.19
CA PHE A 85 14.64 -25.02 10.90
C PHE A 85 14.69 -23.64 11.57
N SER A 86 14.12 -23.53 12.77
CA SER A 86 13.91 -22.28 13.52
C SER A 86 15.14 -21.37 13.63
N ASP A 87 16.33 -21.94 13.85
CA ASP A 87 17.55 -21.15 13.97
C ASP A 87 18.02 -20.59 12.62
N LEU A 88 17.79 -21.32 11.50
CA LEU A 88 18.12 -20.86 10.15
C LEU A 88 17.12 -19.81 9.65
N GLU A 89 15.84 -20.01 9.94
CA GLU A 89 14.74 -19.09 9.58
C GLU A 89 14.57 -17.94 10.59
N MET A 90 15.47 -17.83 11.58
CA MET A 90 15.50 -16.77 12.59
C MET A 90 14.15 -16.57 13.32
N ASN A 91 13.39 -17.66 13.52
CA ASN A 91 12.01 -17.60 13.98
C ASN A 91 11.89 -17.05 15.42
N LYS A 92 12.96 -17.15 16.23
CA LYS A 92 13.02 -16.54 17.57
C LYS A 92 13.13 -15.02 17.55
N GLU A 93 13.72 -14.45 16.50
CA GLU A 93 13.99 -13.01 16.41
C GLU A 93 12.85 -12.28 15.70
N PHE A 94 12.30 -12.86 14.63
CA PHE A 94 11.26 -12.22 13.81
C PHE A 94 9.88 -12.88 13.91
N GLY A 95 9.83 -14.16 14.29
CA GLY A 95 8.58 -14.93 14.29
C GLY A 95 7.99 -15.15 12.89
N GLN A 96 6.76 -15.64 12.87
CA GLN A 96 6.00 -15.90 11.64
C GLN A 96 4.51 -15.56 11.81
N GLY A 97 4.21 -14.49 12.55
CA GLY A 97 2.83 -14.14 12.93
C GLY A 97 1.89 -13.94 11.75
N ILE A 98 2.37 -13.36 10.64
CA ILE A 98 1.58 -13.19 9.40
C ILE A 98 1.21 -14.56 8.80
N PHE A 99 2.13 -15.53 8.80
CA PHE A 99 1.84 -16.88 8.28
C PHE A 99 0.80 -17.58 9.15
N LEU A 100 0.93 -17.47 10.47
CA LEU A 100 -0.04 -18.04 11.41
C LEU A 100 -1.43 -17.39 11.26
N ALA A 101 -1.49 -16.06 11.12
CA ALA A 101 -2.73 -15.32 10.92
C ALA A 101 -3.40 -15.69 9.58
N ALA A 102 -2.62 -15.75 8.49
CA ALA A 102 -3.12 -16.18 7.19
C ALA A 102 -3.60 -17.63 7.19
N GLU A 103 -2.84 -18.56 7.81
CA GLU A 103 -3.25 -19.96 7.91
C GLU A 103 -4.54 -20.15 8.72
N ALA A 104 -4.81 -19.28 9.69
CA ALA A 104 -6.06 -19.30 10.46
C ALA A 104 -7.30 -18.86 9.66
N THR A 105 -7.13 -18.34 8.44
CA THR A 105 -8.26 -17.94 7.58
C THR A 105 -8.97 -19.14 6.94
N ASN A 106 -10.26 -18.94 6.65
CA ASN A 106 -11.12 -19.94 5.98
C ASN A 106 -11.36 -19.63 4.50
N GLY A 107 -10.54 -18.76 3.89
CA GLY A 107 -10.72 -18.27 2.52
C GLY A 107 -11.61 -17.03 2.43
N ILE A 108 -12.15 -16.76 1.25
CA ILE A 108 -12.97 -15.55 0.99
C ILE A 108 -14.43 -15.81 1.36
N GLY A 109 -14.81 -15.43 2.57
CA GLY A 109 -16.18 -15.41 3.08
C GLY A 109 -16.83 -14.03 2.93
N ASP A 110 -17.92 -13.79 3.67
CA ASP A 110 -18.64 -12.52 3.59
C ASP A 110 -17.82 -11.37 4.19
N ILE A 111 -17.04 -11.62 5.26
CA ILE A 111 -16.19 -10.60 5.89
C ILE A 111 -15.09 -10.12 4.93
N GLU A 112 -14.43 -11.06 4.23
CA GLU A 112 -13.38 -10.74 3.26
C GLU A 112 -13.95 -10.02 2.04
N LYS A 113 -15.15 -10.39 1.58
CA LYS A 113 -15.84 -9.68 0.48
C LYS A 113 -16.18 -8.25 0.88
N GLU A 114 -16.70 -8.02 2.08
CA GLU A 114 -16.97 -6.67 2.57
C GLU A 114 -15.68 -5.84 2.71
N ALA A 115 -14.58 -6.46 3.15
CA ALA A 115 -13.27 -5.80 3.17
C ALA A 115 -12.82 -5.38 1.77
N LEU A 116 -12.94 -6.26 0.77
CA LEU A 116 -12.63 -5.94 -0.64
C LEU A 116 -13.51 -4.82 -1.20
N LEU A 117 -14.81 -4.83 -0.89
CA LEU A 117 -15.73 -3.75 -1.28
C LEU A 117 -15.37 -2.42 -0.60
N SER A 118 -14.95 -2.46 0.67
CA SER A 118 -14.46 -1.30 1.40
C SER A 118 -13.21 -0.70 0.74
N LEU A 119 -12.22 -1.53 0.39
CA LEU A 119 -11.00 -1.09 -0.32
C LEU A 119 -11.34 -0.41 -1.65
N ALA A 120 -12.25 -1.01 -2.42
CA ALA A 120 -12.71 -0.44 -3.68
C ALA A 120 -13.43 0.90 -3.48
N ALA A 121 -14.24 1.04 -2.41
CA ALA A 121 -14.91 2.28 -2.07
C ALA A 121 -13.92 3.37 -1.62
N LEU A 122 -12.97 3.05 -0.74
CA LEU A 122 -11.92 3.97 -0.30
C LEU A 122 -11.10 4.49 -1.48
N SER A 123 -10.75 3.62 -2.43
CA SER A 123 -10.06 3.98 -3.66
C SER A 123 -10.88 4.94 -4.54
N ARG A 124 -12.14 4.58 -4.81
CA ARG A 124 -13.06 5.36 -5.65
C ARG A 124 -13.37 6.73 -5.05
N ASP A 125 -13.72 6.77 -3.78
CA ASP A 125 -14.23 7.96 -3.10
C ASP A 125 -13.10 8.86 -2.56
N GLY A 126 -11.88 8.32 -2.44
CA GLY A 126 -10.65 9.03 -2.08
C GLY A 126 -9.86 9.47 -3.31
N PHE A 127 -8.82 8.71 -3.67
CA PHE A 127 -7.84 9.10 -4.69
C PHE A 127 -8.47 9.33 -6.07
N GLU A 128 -9.33 8.43 -6.52
CA GLU A 128 -9.90 8.55 -7.86
C GLU A 128 -10.79 9.79 -8.00
N LYS A 129 -11.61 10.06 -6.98
CA LYS A 129 -12.44 11.25 -6.93
C LYS A 129 -11.61 12.53 -7.00
N VAL A 130 -10.56 12.66 -6.18
CA VAL A 130 -9.69 13.85 -6.17
C VAL A 130 -9.04 14.06 -7.54
N MET A 131 -8.48 13.00 -8.13
CA MET A 131 -7.86 13.06 -9.46
C MET A 131 -8.85 13.53 -10.54
N ARG A 132 -10.07 12.99 -10.53
CA ARG A 132 -11.09 13.30 -11.56
C ARG A 132 -11.70 14.68 -11.39
N GLU A 133 -12.12 15.06 -10.18
CA GLU A 133 -12.78 16.34 -9.92
C GLU A 133 -11.85 17.53 -10.20
N ASN A 134 -10.56 17.37 -9.92
CA ASN A 134 -9.54 18.40 -10.15
C ASN A 134 -8.85 18.25 -11.51
N ARG A 135 -9.23 17.26 -12.33
CA ARG A 135 -8.66 16.99 -13.67
C ARG A 135 -7.13 16.86 -13.65
N LEU A 136 -6.62 16.09 -12.69
CA LEU A 136 -5.18 15.89 -12.48
C LEU A 136 -4.65 14.77 -13.35
N ASP A 137 -3.48 14.98 -13.94
CA ASP A 137 -2.75 13.95 -14.68
C ASP A 137 -1.94 13.03 -13.75
N ALA A 138 -1.43 13.59 -12.65
CA ALA A 138 -0.63 12.87 -11.67
C ALA A 138 -0.78 13.46 -10.25
N LEU A 139 -0.62 12.60 -9.26
CA LEU A 139 -0.30 12.95 -7.89
C LEU A 139 1.21 12.86 -7.69
N VAL A 140 1.78 13.77 -6.90
CA VAL A 140 3.19 13.78 -6.55
C VAL A 140 3.36 13.86 -5.03
N THR A 141 4.22 13.01 -4.46
CA THR A 141 4.55 13.04 -3.03
C THR A 141 6.05 12.89 -2.80
N PRO A 142 6.61 13.50 -1.74
CA PRO A 142 7.93 13.12 -1.25
C PRO A 142 7.91 11.68 -0.74
N GLY A 143 8.91 10.89 -1.10
CA GLY A 143 8.99 9.49 -0.68
C GLY A 143 7.82 8.63 -1.17
N SER A 144 7.61 7.49 -0.50
CA SER A 144 6.69 6.42 -0.93
C SER A 144 5.42 6.32 -0.09
N ASP A 145 5.11 7.31 0.74
CA ASP A 145 3.99 7.26 1.69
C ASP A 145 2.61 7.17 1.00
N VAL A 146 2.55 7.57 -0.27
CA VAL A 146 1.37 7.41 -1.14
C VAL A 146 1.13 5.97 -1.58
N SER A 147 2.06 5.04 -1.34
CA SER A 147 1.98 3.68 -1.85
C SER A 147 0.70 2.93 -1.47
N PRO A 148 0.13 3.00 -0.25
CA PRO A 148 -1.14 2.33 0.05
C PRO A 148 -2.29 2.91 -0.76
N VAL A 149 -2.30 4.24 -0.96
CA VAL A 149 -3.31 4.95 -1.77
C VAL A 149 -3.35 4.40 -3.20
N LEU A 150 -2.18 4.16 -3.78
CA LEU A 150 -2.06 3.60 -5.13
C LEU A 150 -2.34 2.09 -5.13
N ALA A 151 -1.85 1.35 -4.14
CA ALA A 151 -1.91 -0.10 -4.09
C ALA A 151 -3.33 -0.65 -3.94
N ILE A 152 -4.15 -0.12 -3.02
CA ILE A 152 -5.52 -0.62 -2.79
C ILE A 152 -6.41 -0.45 -4.02
N GLY A 153 -6.11 0.56 -4.83
CA GLY A 153 -6.78 0.83 -6.10
C GLY A 153 -6.09 0.24 -7.32
N GLY A 154 -4.95 -0.45 -7.16
CA GLY A 154 -4.11 -0.97 -8.24
C GLY A 154 -3.76 0.10 -9.28
N TYR A 155 -3.38 1.29 -8.82
CA TYR A 155 -2.97 2.41 -9.65
C TYR A 155 -1.45 2.40 -9.89
N PRO A 156 -0.97 2.90 -11.04
CA PRO A 156 0.46 3.01 -11.30
C PRO A 156 1.13 4.00 -10.35
N GLY A 157 2.33 3.64 -9.88
CA GLY A 157 3.22 4.51 -9.12
C GLY A 157 4.68 4.34 -9.58
N ILE A 158 5.43 5.44 -9.62
CA ILE A 158 6.85 5.45 -9.95
C ILE A 158 7.61 6.39 -9.02
N SER A 159 8.67 5.90 -8.39
CA SER A 159 9.60 6.71 -7.61
C SER A 159 10.84 7.05 -8.42
N VAL A 160 11.18 8.34 -8.49
CA VAL A 160 12.35 8.86 -9.19
C VAL A 160 13.32 9.46 -8.17
N PRO A 161 14.64 9.21 -8.26
CA PRO A 161 15.62 9.86 -7.41
C PRO A 161 15.52 11.39 -7.50
N ALA A 162 15.43 12.06 -6.36
CA ALA A 162 15.25 13.51 -6.28
C ALA A 162 16.43 14.22 -5.62
N GLY A 163 17.28 13.50 -4.89
CA GLY A 163 18.51 14.04 -4.32
C GLY A 163 19.01 13.25 -3.12
N TYR A 164 19.82 13.93 -2.31
CA TYR A 164 20.36 13.41 -1.06
C TYR A 164 20.10 14.43 0.05
N ASP A 165 19.79 13.95 1.25
CA ASP A 165 19.68 14.80 2.44
C ASP A 165 21.06 15.30 2.92
N SER A 166 21.08 16.10 3.99
CA SER A 166 22.32 16.64 4.56
C SER A 166 23.29 15.58 5.10
N LYS A 167 22.85 14.34 5.26
CA LYS A 167 23.65 13.18 5.69
C LYS A 167 24.06 12.29 4.52
N GLY A 168 23.68 12.64 3.28
CA GLY A 168 23.96 11.83 2.10
C GLY A 168 22.98 10.65 1.93
N VAL A 169 21.83 10.66 2.59
CA VAL A 169 20.78 9.64 2.41
C VAL A 169 19.95 10.01 1.17
N PRO A 170 19.81 9.10 0.18
CA PRO A 170 19.03 9.39 -1.01
C PRO A 170 17.54 9.53 -0.67
N PHE A 171 16.87 10.50 -1.29
CA PHE A 171 15.42 10.60 -1.28
C PHE A 171 14.87 10.69 -2.70
N GLY A 172 13.63 10.23 -2.85
CA GLY A 172 12.91 10.23 -4.12
C GLY A 172 11.61 11.00 -4.04
N ILE A 173 11.05 11.27 -5.21
CA ILE A 173 9.69 11.77 -5.38
C ILE A 173 8.89 10.65 -6.05
N CYS A 174 7.71 10.34 -5.51
CA CYS A 174 6.79 9.38 -6.07
C CYS A 174 5.71 10.10 -6.89
N PHE A 175 5.47 9.60 -8.10
CA PHE A 175 4.38 10.00 -8.97
C PHE A 175 3.36 8.86 -9.03
N GLY A 176 2.08 9.19 -8.88
CA GLY A 176 0.97 8.26 -9.04
C GLY A 176 -0.06 8.80 -10.04
N GLY A 177 -0.83 7.92 -10.67
CA GLY A 177 -1.84 8.32 -11.65
C GLY A 177 -3.03 7.37 -11.67
N LEU A 178 -4.09 7.72 -12.41
CA LEU A 178 -5.20 6.79 -12.64
C LEU A 178 -4.77 5.67 -13.60
N ARG A 179 -5.47 4.52 -13.56
CA ARG A 179 -5.28 3.45 -14.54
C ARG A 179 -5.56 4.00 -15.94
N VAL A 180 -4.69 3.68 -16.90
CA VAL A 180 -4.93 3.97 -18.31
C VAL A 180 -6.10 3.12 -18.78
N GLN A 181 -7.26 3.73 -19.02
CA GLN A 181 -8.35 3.05 -19.72
C GLN A 181 -8.02 3.06 -21.20
N THR A 182 -7.54 1.93 -21.73
CA THR A 182 -7.57 1.71 -23.18
C THR A 182 -9.02 1.59 -23.60
N GLN A 183 -9.55 2.61 -24.28
CA GLN A 183 -10.81 2.47 -25.00
C GLN A 183 -10.60 1.41 -26.09
N HIS A 184 -11.30 0.29 -25.96
CA HIS A 184 -11.48 -0.70 -27.03
C HIS A 184 -12.93 -0.61 -27.51
#